data_AF-A0A1B6GBU0-F1
#
_entry.id   AF-A0A1B6GBU0-F1
#
_cell.length_a   1.000
_cell.length_b   1.000
_cell.length_c   1.000
_cell.angle_alpha   90.00
_cell.angle_beta   90.00
_cell.angle_gamma   90.00
#
_symmetry.space_group_name_H-M   'P 1'
#
loop_
_entity.id
_entity.type
_entity.pdbx_description
1 polymer ?
#
loop_
_entity_poly.entity_id
_entity_poly.type
_entity_poly.pdbx_seq_one_letter_code
_entity_poly.pdbx_strand_id
1 'polypeptide(L)'
;NKVKATWNVIRSKAGRDRSTHKNINLLYEGRVINNPLEVSETFNNFFVEAVDKLIIPNITPPKQCEVLSLMTNSKFTFTPVSELDIFRVISSFENKYSAGVDEIPMTLIKKIIST
;
A
#
# COMPACT_ATOMS: atom_id res chain seq x y z
N ASN A 1 -5.71 -5.81 22.35
CA ASN A 1 -5.99 -5.22 21.01
C ASN A 1 -4.72 -4.57 20.47
N LYS A 2 -3.97 -5.30 19.63
CA LYS A 2 -2.62 -4.92 19.15
C LYS A 2 -2.65 -3.75 18.15
N VAL A 3 -3.64 -3.73 17.26
CA VAL A 3 -3.84 -2.66 16.27
C VAL A 3 -4.05 -1.32 16.96
N LYS A 4 -4.83 -1.28 18.05
CA LYS A 4 -5.05 -0.07 18.85
C LYS A 4 -3.77 0.43 19.51
N ALA A 5 -2.91 -0.48 19.98
CA ALA A 5 -1.61 -0.12 20.56
C ALA A 5 -0.67 0.48 19.52
N THR A 6 -0.56 -0.15 18.34
CA THR A 6 0.22 0.38 17.22
C THR A 6 -0.29 1.75 16.78
N TRP A 7 -1.60 1.93 16.66
CA TRP A 7 -2.18 3.22 16.31
C TRP A 7 -1.92 4.31 17.35
N ASN A 8 -1.88 3.95 18.63
CA ASN A 8 -1.55 4.89 19.69
C ASN A 8 -0.07 5.31 19.65
N VAL A 9 0.84 4.39 19.32
CA VAL A 9 2.25 4.70 19.13
C VAL A 9 2.43 5.66 17.96
N ILE A 10 1.82 5.38 16.82
CA ILE A 10 1.88 6.28 15.64
C ILE A 10 1.30 7.64 15.98
N ARG A 11 0.14 7.70 16.63
CA ARG A 11 -0.50 8.95 17.07
C ARG A 11 0.39 9.74 18.05
N SER A 12 1.13 9.07 18.92
CA SER A 12 2.04 9.73 19.87
C SER A 12 3.27 10.33 19.20
N LYS A 13 3.71 9.76 18.08
CA LYS A 13 4.92 10.18 17.34
C LYS A 13 4.62 11.16 16.22
N ALA A 14 3.44 11.09 15.60
CA ALA A 14 3.03 11.97 14.51
C ALA A 14 2.63 13.39 14.96
N GLY A 15 2.65 13.67 16.27
CA GLY A 15 2.26 14.97 16.83
C GLY A 15 0.74 15.18 16.83
N ARG A 16 0.21 15.76 17.92
CA ARG A 16 -1.15 16.32 17.98
C ARG A 16 -1.13 17.82 17.73
N ASP A 17 -0.17 18.32 16.96
CA ASP A 17 -0.12 19.74 16.73
C ASP A 17 -1.17 20.09 15.67
N ARG A 18 -2.30 20.61 16.13
CA ARG A 18 -3.28 21.31 15.30
C ARG A 18 -2.90 22.79 15.21
N SER A 19 -1.61 23.11 15.24
CA SER A 19 -1.11 24.40 14.80
C SER A 19 -1.61 24.60 13.38
N THR A 20 -2.60 25.46 13.23
CA THR A 20 -2.86 26.08 11.94
C THR A 20 -1.67 26.99 11.71
N HIS A 21 -0.62 26.45 11.10
CA HIS A 21 0.55 27.22 10.71
C HIS A 21 0.10 28.27 9.69
N LYS A 22 -0.26 29.44 10.20
CA LYS A 22 -0.53 30.64 9.40
C LYS A 22 0.82 31.35 9.20
N ASN A 23 1.06 31.81 7.99
CA ASN A 23 2.27 32.57 7.60
C ASN A 23 3.55 31.70 7.53
N ILE A 24 3.56 30.73 6.60
CA ILE A 24 4.77 29.98 6.26
C ILE A 24 5.78 30.95 5.63
N ASN A 25 6.97 31.06 6.23
CA ASN A 25 8.10 31.77 5.66
C ASN A 25 9.09 30.74 5.10
N LEU A 26 9.22 30.72 3.78
CA LEU A 26 10.11 29.81 3.05
C LEU A 26 11.35 30.57 2.59
N LEU A 27 12.53 30.21 3.09
CA LEU A 27 13.80 30.69 2.53
C LEU A 27 14.15 29.80 1.33
N TYR A 28 14.08 30.36 0.13
CA TYR A 28 14.37 29.64 -1.11
C TYR A 28 15.26 30.52 -1.99
N GLU A 29 16.41 30.02 -2.45
CA GLU A 29 17.38 30.77 -3.28
C GLU A 29 17.78 32.14 -2.68
N GLY A 30 17.91 32.23 -1.36
CA GLY A 30 18.32 33.45 -0.66
C GLY A 30 17.22 34.51 -0.49
N ARG A 31 15.99 34.27 -0.98
CA ARG A 31 14.83 35.13 -0.73
C ARG A 31 13.85 34.49 0.25
N VAL A 32 13.20 35.31 1.07
CA VAL A 32 12.12 34.86 1.96
C VAL A 32 10.79 35.03 1.22
N ILE A 33 10.11 33.91 0.99
CA ILE A 33 8.79 33.82 0.38
C ILE A 33 7.77 33.59 1.48
N ASN A 34 6.77 34.45 1.57
CA ASN A 34 5.72 34.38 2.59
C ASN A 34 4.29 34.45 2.03
N ASN A 35 4.16 34.71 0.72
CA ASN A 35 2.90 34.65 0.01
C ASN A 35 2.47 33.18 -0.13
N PRO A 36 1.28 32.78 0.37
CA PRO A 36 0.83 31.40 0.32
C PRO A 36 0.80 30.80 -1.09
N LEU A 37 0.45 31.60 -2.10
CA LEU A 37 0.42 31.15 -3.49
C LEU A 37 1.84 30.82 -3.97
N GLU A 38 2.78 31.75 -3.79
CA GLU A 38 4.18 31.56 -4.20
C GLU A 38 4.86 30.43 -3.43
N VAL A 39 4.53 30.26 -2.15
CA VAL A 39 5.00 29.11 -1.35
C VAL A 39 4.49 27.81 -2.00
N SER A 40 3.20 27.73 -2.31
CA SER A 40 2.62 26.53 -2.91
C SER A 40 3.21 26.21 -4.29
N GLU A 41 3.41 27.23 -5.12
CA GLU A 41 4.04 27.07 -6.44
C GLU A 41 5.49 26.64 -6.31
N THR A 42 6.24 27.21 -5.38
CA THR A 42 7.64 26.83 -5.13
C THR A 42 7.75 25.37 -4.71
N PHE A 43 6.87 24.90 -3.82
CA PHE A 43 6.83 23.49 -3.42
C PHE A 43 6.44 22.57 -4.59
N ASN A 44 5.40 22.92 -5.34
CA ASN A 44 4.95 22.12 -6.47
C ASN A 44 6.05 22.00 -7.52
N ASN A 45 6.67 23.11 -7.91
CA ASN A 45 7.76 23.13 -8.88
C ASN A 45 8.95 22.32 -8.39
N PHE A 46 9.33 22.49 -7.12
CA PHE A 46 10.42 21.71 -6.52
C PHE A 46 10.14 20.20 -6.62
N PHE A 47 8.96 19.73 -6.22
CA PHE A 47 8.67 18.30 -6.20
C PHE A 47 8.42 17.70 -7.59
N VAL A 48 7.89 18.49 -8.53
CA VAL A 48 7.80 18.08 -9.95
C VAL A 48 9.19 17.88 -10.52
N GLU A 49 10.11 18.81 -10.26
CA GLU A 49 11.46 18.77 -10.82
C GLU A 49 12.44 17.91 -10.01
N ALA A 50 12.11 17.54 -8.76
CA ALA A 50 13.01 16.83 -7.85
C ALA A 50 13.45 15.48 -8.45
N VAL A 51 12.56 14.79 -9.15
CA VAL A 51 12.89 13.52 -9.80
C VAL A 51 13.96 13.74 -10.87
N ASP A 52 13.74 14.70 -11.77
CA ASP A 52 14.65 14.95 -12.90
C ASP A 52 15.99 15.55 -12.47
N LYS A 53 15.97 16.43 -11.46
CA LYS A 53 17.17 17.16 -11.02
C LYS A 53 17.98 16.44 -9.94
N LEU A 54 17.32 15.67 -9.06
CA LEU A 54 17.99 15.06 -7.90
C LEU A 54 18.07 13.54 -7.99
N ILE A 55 17.13 12.88 -8.68
CA ILE A 55 17.05 11.42 -8.70
C ILE A 55 17.69 10.85 -9.97
N ILE A 56 17.22 11.25 -11.17
CA ILE A 56 17.72 10.71 -12.45
C ILE A 56 19.26 10.81 -12.59
N PRO A 57 19.91 11.95 -12.27
CA PRO A 57 21.36 12.08 -12.44
C PRO A 57 22.17 11.19 -11.48
N ASN A 58 21.55 10.78 -10.36
CA ASN A 58 22.17 9.98 -9.32
C ASN A 58 21.77 8.50 -9.38
N ILE A 59 20.83 8.14 -10.26
CA ILE A 59 20.54 6.75 -10.58
C ILE A 59 21.59 6.30 -11.60
N THR A 60 22.43 5.35 -11.19
CA THR A 60 23.21 4.58 -12.16
C THR A 60 22.21 3.92 -13.12
N PRO A 61 22.28 4.17 -14.45
CA PRO A 61 21.40 3.48 -15.37
C PRO A 61 21.55 1.98 -15.09
N PRO A 62 20.43 1.24 -15.00
CA PRO A 62 20.53 -0.20 -14.79
C PRO A 62 21.47 -0.71 -15.87
N LYS A 63 22.56 -1.39 -15.47
CA LYS A 63 23.33 -2.22 -16.40
C LYS A 63 22.27 -2.98 -17.18
N GLN A 64 22.27 -2.88 -18.51
CA GLN A 64 21.32 -3.58 -19.37
C GLN A 64 21.10 -4.92 -18.72
N CYS A 65 19.89 -5.14 -18.22
CA CYS A 65 19.57 -6.38 -17.57
C CYS A 65 19.73 -7.36 -18.70
N GLU A 66 20.86 -8.08 -18.74
CA GLU A 66 20.99 -9.23 -19.60
C GLU A 66 19.79 -10.07 -19.20
N VAL A 67 18.79 -10.10 -20.08
CA VAL A 67 17.70 -11.05 -19.95
C VAL A 67 18.42 -12.36 -20.13
N LEU A 68 18.93 -12.91 -19.03
CA LEU A 68 19.21 -14.31 -18.89
C LEU A 68 17.90 -14.93 -19.32
N SER A 69 17.87 -15.40 -20.56
CA SER A 69 16.83 -16.28 -21.06
C SER A 69 16.95 -17.52 -20.18
N LEU A 70 16.33 -17.44 -19.01
CA LEU A 70 16.00 -18.59 -18.20
C LEU A 70 14.97 -19.32 -19.04
N MET A 71 15.46 -20.08 -20.01
CA MET A 71 14.69 -21.11 -20.70
C MET A 71 14.34 -22.14 -19.64
N THR A 72 13.30 -21.83 -18.87
CA THR A 72 12.76 -22.75 -17.89
C THR A 72 11.83 -23.70 -18.62
N ASN A 73 12.07 -24.99 -18.42
CA ASN A 73 11.14 -26.02 -18.85
C ASN A 73 9.89 -26.08 -17.95
N SER A 74 9.83 -25.28 -16.88
CA SER A 74 8.65 -25.19 -16.03
C SER A 74 7.55 -24.39 -16.71
N LYS A 75 6.47 -25.06 -17.08
CA LYS A 75 5.23 -24.40 -17.48
C LYS A 75 4.42 -24.14 -16.22
N PHE A 76 3.89 -22.93 -16.08
CA PHE A 76 2.86 -22.66 -15.08
C PHE A 76 1.59 -23.39 -15.52
N THR A 77 1.16 -24.38 -14.74
CA THR A 77 -0.04 -25.17 -15.00
C THR A 77 -0.93 -25.21 -13.77
N PHE A 78 -2.24 -25.22 -13.99
CA PHE A 78 -3.21 -25.44 -12.92
C PHE A 78 -3.48 -26.93 -12.77
N THR A 79 -3.63 -27.39 -11.53
CA THR A 79 -4.13 -28.73 -11.25
C THR A 79 -5.66 -28.67 -11.14
N PRO A 80 -6.39 -29.62 -11.75
CA PRO A 80 -7.83 -29.76 -11.55
C PRO A 80 -8.14 -29.91 -10.05
N VAL A 81 -9.24 -29.29 -9.61
CA VAL A 81 -9.71 -29.32 -8.23
C VAL A 81 -10.78 -30.41 -8.10
N SER A 82 -10.69 -31.24 -7.06
CA SER A 82 -11.71 -32.24 -6.74
C SER A 82 -12.73 -31.72 -5.72
N GLU A 83 -13.89 -32.39 -5.64
CA GLU A 83 -14.90 -32.11 -4.61
C GLU A 83 -14.32 -32.23 -3.19
N LEU A 84 -13.39 -33.17 -2.97
CA LEU A 84 -12.72 -33.36 -1.69
C LEU A 84 -11.81 -32.17 -1.34
N ASP A 85 -11.16 -31.56 -2.33
CA ASP A 85 -10.34 -30.37 -2.12
C ASP A 85 -11.21 -29.18 -1.69
N ILE A 86 -12.35 -29.00 -2.35
CA ILE A 86 -13.33 -27.97 -1.98
C ILE A 86 -13.85 -28.24 -0.56
N PHE A 87 -14.24 -29.47 -0.25
CA PHE A 87 -14.72 -29.85 1.08
C PHE A 87 -13.68 -29.55 2.17
N ARG A 88 -12.40 -29.88 1.94
CA ARG A 88 -11.31 -29.60 2.87
C ARG A 88 -11.11 -28.10 3.08
N VAL A 89 -11.12 -27.33 2.00
CA VAL A 89 -10.99 -25.87 2.05
C VAL A 89 -12.13 -25.26 2.85
N ILE A 90 -13.39 -25.60 2.53
CA ILE A 90 -14.56 -25.09 3.25
C ILE A 90 -14.52 -25.49 4.74
N SER A 91 -14.15 -26.74 5.02
CA SER A 91 -14.05 -27.25 6.41
C SER A 91 -12.99 -26.50 7.23
N SER A 92 -11.91 -26.06 6.60
CA SER A 92 -10.79 -25.34 7.26
C SER A 92 -11.13 -23.93 7.73
N PHE A 93 -12.19 -23.30 7.21
CA PHE A 93 -12.60 -21.97 7.66
C PHE A 93 -13.11 -21.98 9.10
N GLU A 94 -13.00 -20.85 9.81
CA GLU A 94 -13.65 -20.70 11.11
C GLU A 94 -15.18 -20.57 10.96
N ASN A 95 -15.93 -21.07 11.95
CA ASN A 95 -17.38 -20.88 11.99
C ASN A 95 -17.71 -19.44 12.38
N LYS A 96 -17.90 -18.57 11.37
CA LYS A 96 -18.22 -17.15 11.54
C LYS A 96 -19.62 -16.82 11.05
N TYR A 97 -20.31 -15.99 11.82
CA TYR A 97 -21.61 -15.41 11.49
C TYR A 97 -21.51 -14.08 10.73
N SER A 98 -20.36 -13.42 10.77
CA SER A 98 -20.10 -12.26 9.91
C SER A 98 -20.04 -12.71 8.46
N ALA A 99 -20.73 -12.01 7.58
CA ALA A 99 -20.76 -12.26 6.14
C ALA A 99 -19.97 -11.20 5.36
N GLY A 100 -19.65 -11.53 4.11
CA GLY A 100 -19.10 -10.58 3.14
C GLY A 100 -20.22 -9.80 2.43
N VAL A 101 -19.92 -9.29 1.25
CA VAL A 101 -20.87 -8.52 0.41
C VAL A 101 -22.09 -9.36 -0.02
N ASP A 102 -21.96 -10.69 -0.01
CA ASP A 102 -23.03 -11.62 -0.34
C ASP A 102 -24.03 -11.86 0.81
N GLU A 103 -23.73 -11.37 2.02
CA GLU A 103 -24.53 -11.59 3.23
C GLU A 103 -24.72 -13.09 3.59
N ILE A 104 -23.83 -13.99 3.11
CA ILE A 104 -23.88 -15.43 3.41
C ILE A 104 -22.84 -15.80 4.48
N PRO A 105 -23.25 -16.26 5.68
CA PRO A 105 -22.30 -16.67 6.71
C PRO A 105 -21.70 -18.06 6.44
N MET A 106 -20.44 -18.25 6.82
CA MET A 106 -19.71 -19.52 6.64
C MET A 106 -20.39 -20.70 7.35
N THR A 107 -21.10 -20.43 8.45
CA THR A 107 -21.90 -21.45 9.17
C THR A 107 -23.00 -22.05 8.29
N LEU A 108 -23.59 -21.27 7.39
CA LEU A 108 -24.63 -21.75 6.47
C LEU A 108 -24.01 -22.62 5.37
N ILE A 109 -22.91 -22.14 4.77
CA ILE A 109 -22.17 -22.89 3.72
C ILE A 109 -21.75 -24.27 4.25
N LYS A 110 -21.16 -24.32 5.45
CA LYS A 110 -20.75 -25.58 6.08
C LYS A 110 -21.90 -26.55 6.34
N LYS A 111 -23.09 -26.03 6.68
CA LYS A 111 -24.28 -26.87 6.90
C LYS A 111 -24.77 -27.50 5.60
N ILE A 112 -24.66 -26.78 4.48
CA ILE A 112 -25.07 -27.28 3.16
C ILE A 112 -24.14 -28.40 2.69
N ILE A 113 -22.83 -28.22 2.83
CA ILE A 113 -21.86 -29.23 2.37
C ILE A 113 -21.74 -30.47 3.28
N SER A 114 -22.27 -30.41 4.50
CA SER A 114 -22.32 -31.55 5.42
C SER A 114 -23.60 -32.39 5.27
N THR A 115 -24.52 -31.98 4.40
CA THR A 115 -25.77 -32.69 4.07
C THR A 115 -25.56 -33.50 2.80
#